data_AF-A0A964MV23-F1
#
_entry.id   AF-A0A964MV23-F1
#
_cell.length_a   1.000
_cell.length_b   1.000
_cell.length_c   1.000
_cell.angle_alpha   90.00
_cell.angle_beta   90.00
_cell.angle_gamma   90.00
#
_symmetry.space_group_name_H-M   'P 1'
#
loop_
_entity.id
_entity.type
_entity.pdbx_description
1 polymer ?
#
loop_
_entity_poly.entity_id
_entity_poly.type
_entity_poly.pdbx_seq_one_letter_code
_entity_poly.pdbx_strand_id
1 'polypeptide(L)'
;MADSLEIRRRDRDDPHRRASLDRFTVCRRDGVPSAAVFANPNITPYCLSLTDRELICAEIPPECCLASAPFYYQVQLEQATRLYAVPWDEVVQWQRTVAAPVVPKVLVYGIARSGATLVASILRKIPGAVVLAEPDVLDDLARMAPVHDQAIRRDLTRGCVELLGRGAASSPLFALKFRGTGIGLAEVLRELYPDSRALFTIRDAADVAASCLRLWDQDRLRRFTSFLRRRRAVARDRAWLASESAELDRIRALRGCSVDQLLELEAALPYVLEWLAAVEEYERLRERGHPIAAVSYERLCAEPKATIASIFAHCAIDASGEMAATALGVDSQEGTELSRRRAGAVTLDHGRRQVVRAVEAGLAPLGVPSGVLAESSPKTTDL
;
A
#
# COMPACT_ATOMS: atom_id res chain seq x y z
N MET A 1 -7.32 -26.05 -13.35
CA MET A 1 -6.00 -26.04 -14.01
C MET A 1 -5.53 -24.60 -14.11
N ALA A 2 -4.24 -24.34 -13.96
CA ALA A 2 -3.65 -23.02 -14.12
C ALA A 2 -2.92 -22.93 -15.46
N ASP A 3 -3.07 -21.85 -16.20
CA ASP A 3 -2.38 -21.70 -17.48
C ASP A 3 -0.97 -21.18 -17.28
N SER A 4 -0.01 -21.80 -17.97
CA SER A 4 1.37 -21.34 -18.01
C SER A 4 1.49 -20.19 -19.02
N LEU A 5 2.06 -19.07 -18.61
CA LEU A 5 2.25 -17.88 -19.44
C LEU A 5 3.74 -17.66 -19.72
N GLU A 6 4.14 -17.87 -20.98
CA GLU A 6 5.51 -17.66 -21.43
C GLU A 6 5.75 -16.17 -21.69
N ILE A 7 6.71 -15.56 -20.98
CA ILE A 7 7.03 -14.13 -21.11
C ILE A 7 7.81 -13.88 -22.40
N ARG A 8 7.25 -13.08 -23.32
CA ARG A 8 7.90 -12.61 -24.55
C ARG A 8 8.60 -11.28 -24.36
N ARG A 9 7.97 -10.37 -23.63
CA ARG A 9 8.47 -9.01 -23.38
C ARG A 9 7.97 -8.50 -22.04
N ARG A 10 8.73 -7.58 -21.42
CA ARG A 10 8.37 -6.82 -20.23
C ARG A 10 8.34 -5.32 -20.55
N ASP A 11 7.34 -4.63 -20.03
CA ASP A 11 7.22 -3.18 -20.06
C ASP A 11 7.77 -2.59 -18.75
N ARG A 12 8.87 -1.84 -18.89
CA ARG A 12 9.63 -1.21 -17.80
C ARG A 12 9.53 0.32 -17.82
N ASP A 13 8.67 0.88 -18.67
CA ASP A 13 8.72 2.31 -18.97
C ASP A 13 8.31 3.19 -17.77
N ASP A 14 7.47 2.64 -16.88
CA ASP A 14 7.07 3.28 -15.62
C ASP A 14 7.33 2.37 -14.41
N PRO A 15 8.35 2.65 -13.57
CA PRO A 15 8.59 1.90 -12.35
C PRO A 15 7.49 2.08 -11.29
N HIS A 16 6.68 3.14 -11.37
CA HIS A 16 5.60 3.42 -10.43
C HIS A 16 4.29 2.72 -10.78
N ARG A 17 4.17 2.25 -12.02
CA ARG A 17 3.02 1.47 -12.47
C ARG A 17 2.90 0.23 -11.62
N ARG A 18 1.67 -0.03 -11.15
CA ARG A 18 1.34 -1.21 -10.35
C ARG A 18 1.62 -2.50 -11.09
N ALA A 19 1.77 -3.59 -10.35
CA ALA A 19 1.73 -4.92 -10.93
C ALA A 19 0.45 -5.10 -11.75
N SER A 20 0.62 -5.62 -12.96
CA SER A 20 -0.48 -5.94 -13.87
C SER A 20 0.06 -6.87 -14.95
N LEU A 21 -0.81 -7.75 -15.46
CA LEU A 21 -0.47 -8.64 -16.56
C LEU A 21 -0.13 -7.86 -17.85
N ASP A 22 -0.70 -6.66 -18.03
CA ASP A 22 -0.42 -5.78 -19.18
C ASP A 22 1.03 -5.27 -19.24
N ARG A 23 1.79 -5.44 -18.15
CA ARG A 23 3.23 -5.18 -18.11
C ARG A 23 4.04 -6.26 -18.83
N PHE A 24 3.39 -7.32 -19.28
CA PHE A 24 4.01 -8.40 -20.02
C PHE A 24 3.31 -8.60 -21.35
N THR A 25 4.10 -8.88 -22.38
CA THR A 25 3.59 -9.60 -23.54
C THR A 25 3.82 -11.07 -23.28
N VAL A 26 2.75 -11.86 -23.21
CA VAL A 26 2.81 -13.29 -22.88
C VAL A 26 2.20 -14.16 -23.98
N CYS A 27 2.63 -15.41 -24.03
CA CYS A 27 1.98 -16.46 -24.80
C CYS A 27 1.40 -17.51 -23.83
N ARG A 28 0.08 -17.70 -23.87
CA ARG A 28 -0.64 -18.66 -23.04
C ARG A 28 -0.40 -20.08 -23.57
N ARG A 29 -0.07 -21.01 -22.68
CA ARG A 29 0.21 -22.42 -22.97
C ARG A 29 -0.69 -23.31 -22.13
N ASP A 30 -0.80 -24.58 -22.53
CA ASP A 30 -1.62 -25.58 -21.85
C ASP A 30 -1.32 -25.67 -20.35
N GLY A 31 -2.37 -26.03 -19.60
CA GLY A 31 -2.43 -25.87 -18.16
C GLY A 31 -1.50 -26.80 -17.39
N VAL A 32 -0.93 -26.27 -16.31
CA VAL A 32 -0.34 -27.03 -15.21
C VAL A 32 -1.38 -27.23 -14.10
N PRO A 33 -1.31 -28.30 -13.29
CA PRO A 33 -2.15 -28.41 -12.11
C PRO A 33 -1.93 -27.23 -11.15
N SER A 34 -3.00 -26.57 -10.71
CA SER A 34 -2.94 -25.42 -9.79
C SER A 34 -2.20 -25.79 -8.49
N ALA A 35 -2.37 -27.03 -8.02
CA ALA A 35 -1.65 -27.57 -6.87
C ALA A 35 -0.12 -27.51 -7.02
N ALA A 36 0.42 -27.70 -8.23
CA ALA A 36 1.85 -27.57 -8.48
C ALA A 36 2.33 -26.11 -8.36
N VAL A 37 1.49 -25.15 -8.78
CA VAL A 37 1.74 -23.71 -8.58
C VAL A 37 1.76 -23.37 -7.09
N PHE A 38 0.80 -23.87 -6.33
CA PHE A 38 0.70 -23.61 -4.89
C PHE A 38 1.78 -24.31 -4.05
N ALA A 39 2.30 -25.44 -4.51
CA ALA A 39 3.37 -26.17 -3.81
C ALA A 39 4.76 -25.55 -4.04
N ASN A 40 4.95 -24.77 -5.10
CA ASN A 40 6.26 -24.20 -5.43
C ASN A 40 6.51 -22.89 -4.64
N PRO A 41 7.53 -22.83 -3.77
CA PRO A 41 7.84 -21.64 -2.97
C PRO A 41 8.32 -20.45 -3.80
N ASN A 42 8.80 -20.71 -5.02
CA ASN A 42 9.32 -19.69 -5.93
C ASN A 42 8.23 -19.04 -6.79
N ILE A 43 7.01 -19.58 -6.77
CA ILE A 43 5.87 -19.00 -7.50
C ILE A 43 5.04 -18.18 -6.53
N THR A 44 5.03 -16.86 -6.70
CA THR A 44 4.41 -15.93 -5.75
C THR A 44 3.31 -15.08 -6.40
N PRO A 45 2.25 -14.69 -5.68
CA PRO A 45 1.22 -13.79 -6.19
C PRO A 45 1.80 -12.48 -6.73
N TYR A 46 1.37 -12.06 -7.92
CA TYR A 46 1.82 -10.84 -8.58
C TYR A 46 0.71 -9.80 -8.71
N CYS A 47 -0.41 -10.14 -9.37
CA CYS A 47 -1.56 -9.24 -9.54
C CYS A 47 -2.87 -10.03 -9.72
N LEU A 48 -4.01 -9.33 -9.74
CA LEU A 48 -5.31 -9.93 -10.09
C LEU A 48 -5.73 -9.54 -11.52
N SER A 49 -6.22 -10.51 -12.30
CA SER A 49 -7.08 -10.23 -13.46
C SER A 49 -8.53 -10.25 -13.01
N LEU A 50 -9.14 -9.06 -12.88
CA LEU A 50 -10.56 -8.95 -12.53
C LEU A 50 -11.48 -9.39 -13.67
N THR A 51 -11.06 -9.17 -14.92
CA THR A 51 -11.82 -9.55 -16.12
C THR A 51 -11.91 -11.06 -16.26
N ASP A 52 -10.77 -11.75 -16.12
CA ASP A 52 -10.70 -13.20 -16.31
C ASP A 52 -10.94 -13.99 -15.02
N ARG A 53 -11.02 -13.29 -13.87
CA ARG A 53 -11.10 -13.87 -12.52
C ARG A 53 -9.94 -14.82 -12.23
N GLU A 54 -8.74 -14.32 -12.47
CA GLU A 54 -7.48 -15.07 -12.30
C GLU A 54 -6.56 -14.36 -11.31
N LEU A 55 -5.86 -15.16 -10.51
CA LEU A 55 -4.68 -14.75 -9.78
C LEU A 55 -3.47 -14.97 -10.70
N ILE A 56 -2.76 -13.91 -11.01
CA ILE A 56 -1.51 -14.01 -11.75
C ILE A 56 -0.38 -14.22 -10.73
N CYS A 57 0.33 -15.32 -10.85
CA CYS A 57 1.52 -15.63 -10.06
C CYS A 57 2.78 -15.48 -10.92
N ALA A 58 3.86 -15.02 -10.32
CA ALA A 58 5.18 -14.92 -10.93
C ALA A 58 6.13 -15.97 -10.35
N GLU A 59 6.77 -16.75 -11.22
CA GLU A 59 7.87 -17.63 -10.86
C GLU A 59 9.17 -16.83 -10.84
N ILE A 60 9.84 -16.79 -9.69
CA ILE A 60 11.07 -16.04 -9.47
C ILE A 60 12.23 -17.02 -9.28
N PRO A 61 13.46 -16.73 -9.76
CA PRO A 61 14.61 -17.58 -9.48
C PRO A 61 14.85 -17.76 -7.97
N PRO A 62 15.22 -18.97 -7.48
CA PRO A 62 15.43 -19.25 -6.05
C PRO A 62 16.45 -18.34 -5.36
N GLU A 63 17.42 -17.82 -6.12
CA GLU A 63 18.47 -16.92 -5.63
C GLU A 63 17.98 -15.50 -5.35
N CYS A 64 16.78 -15.13 -5.82
CA CYS A 64 16.24 -13.78 -5.66
C CYS A 64 15.54 -13.62 -4.30
N CYS A 65 16.07 -12.74 -3.45
CA CYS A 65 15.47 -12.44 -2.15
C CYS A 65 14.38 -11.35 -2.26
N LEU A 66 13.12 -11.76 -2.34
CA LEU A 66 11.99 -10.81 -2.38
C LEU A 66 11.78 -10.07 -1.04
N ALA A 67 12.12 -10.69 0.09
CA ALA A 67 11.92 -10.11 1.42
C ALA A 67 12.85 -8.92 1.73
N SER A 68 14.01 -8.86 1.09
CA SER A 68 14.92 -7.71 1.21
C SER A 68 14.60 -6.58 0.23
N ALA A 69 13.73 -6.82 -0.76
CA ALA A 69 13.46 -5.85 -1.80
C ALA A 69 12.70 -4.61 -1.25
N PRO A 70 13.05 -3.39 -1.66
CA PRO A 70 12.30 -2.20 -1.29
C PRO A 70 10.88 -2.21 -1.86
N PHE A 71 10.71 -2.80 -3.05
CA PHE A 71 9.42 -2.98 -3.73
C PHE A 71 9.31 -4.40 -4.29
N TYR A 72 8.46 -5.22 -3.68
CA TYR A 72 8.28 -6.64 -3.98
C TYR A 72 7.86 -6.85 -5.45
N TYR A 73 6.88 -6.08 -5.93
CA TYR A 73 6.37 -6.18 -7.30
C TYR A 73 7.40 -5.83 -8.38
N GLN A 74 8.34 -4.92 -8.10
CA GLN A 74 9.36 -4.54 -9.08
C GLN A 74 10.33 -5.68 -9.34
N VAL A 75 10.78 -6.36 -8.27
CA VAL A 75 11.63 -7.55 -8.41
C VAL A 75 10.88 -8.64 -9.16
N GLN A 76 9.58 -8.84 -8.89
CA GLN A 76 8.79 -9.79 -9.66
C GLN A 76 8.74 -9.43 -11.15
N LEU A 77 8.45 -8.18 -11.50
CA LEU A 77 8.47 -7.72 -12.89
C LEU A 77 9.82 -7.99 -13.56
N GLU A 78 10.91 -7.65 -12.89
CA GLU A 78 12.26 -7.72 -13.44
C GLU A 78 12.76 -9.15 -13.60
N GLN A 79 12.51 -9.99 -12.58
CA GLN A 79 13.14 -11.30 -12.43
C GLN A 79 12.24 -12.48 -12.79
N ALA A 80 10.92 -12.28 -12.97
CA ALA A 80 10.01 -13.39 -13.25
C ALA A 80 10.46 -14.19 -14.47
N THR A 81 10.66 -15.49 -14.34
CA THR A 81 11.04 -16.38 -15.45
C THR A 81 9.81 -16.87 -16.21
N ARG A 82 8.68 -16.94 -15.53
CA ARG A 82 7.38 -17.40 -16.06
C ARG A 82 6.25 -16.79 -15.22
N LEU A 83 5.06 -16.69 -15.81
CA LEU A 83 3.84 -16.37 -15.06
C LEU A 83 2.84 -17.53 -15.12
N TYR A 84 1.92 -17.56 -14.18
CA TYR A 84 0.82 -18.52 -14.12
C TYR A 84 -0.49 -17.79 -13.89
N ALA A 85 -1.50 -18.12 -14.69
CA ALA A 85 -2.88 -17.66 -14.47
C ALA A 85 -3.67 -18.74 -13.74
N VAL A 86 -3.98 -18.50 -12.48
CA VAL A 86 -4.71 -19.45 -11.62
C VAL A 86 -6.14 -18.95 -11.43
N PRO A 87 -7.17 -19.74 -11.79
CA PRO A 87 -8.56 -19.34 -11.53
C PRO A 87 -8.81 -19.06 -10.04
N TRP A 88 -9.60 -18.03 -9.72
CA TRP A 88 -9.89 -17.67 -8.32
C TRP A 88 -10.47 -18.83 -7.52
N ASP A 89 -11.38 -19.62 -8.11
CA ASP A 89 -12.02 -20.73 -7.41
C ASP A 89 -11.01 -21.79 -6.95
N GLU A 90 -9.93 -21.99 -7.72
CA GLU A 90 -8.83 -22.89 -7.35
C GLU A 90 -8.03 -22.34 -6.17
N VAL A 91 -7.82 -21.02 -6.09
CA VAL A 91 -7.18 -20.36 -4.94
C VAL A 91 -8.06 -20.52 -3.70
N VAL A 92 -9.36 -20.29 -3.82
CA VAL A 92 -10.35 -20.40 -2.74
C VAL A 92 -10.48 -21.84 -2.24
N GLN A 93 -10.41 -22.82 -3.13
CA GLN A 93 -10.43 -24.23 -2.76
C GLN A 93 -9.12 -24.62 -2.06
N TRP A 94 -7.98 -24.21 -2.61
CA TRP A 94 -6.67 -24.53 -2.05
C TRP A 94 -6.47 -23.95 -0.65
N GLN A 95 -6.80 -22.68 -0.42
CA GLN A 95 -6.59 -22.06 0.91
C GLN A 95 -7.38 -22.76 2.04
N ARG A 96 -8.46 -23.48 1.72
CA ARG A 96 -9.22 -24.29 2.70
C ARG A 96 -8.50 -25.57 3.13
N THR A 97 -7.47 -25.99 2.40
CA THR A 97 -6.67 -27.18 2.72
C THR A 97 -5.41 -26.85 3.53
N VAL A 98 -5.10 -25.56 3.74
CA VAL A 98 -3.96 -25.11 4.52
C VAL A 98 -4.22 -25.37 6.00
N ALA A 99 -3.45 -26.28 6.59
CA ALA A 99 -3.65 -26.74 7.98
C ALA A 99 -3.20 -25.72 9.03
N ALA A 100 -2.13 -24.97 8.76
CA ALA A 100 -1.58 -23.95 9.65
C ALA A 100 -1.45 -22.63 8.89
N PRO A 101 -2.32 -21.64 9.18
CA PRO A 101 -2.32 -20.39 8.42
C PRO A 101 -1.10 -19.54 8.76
N VAL A 102 -0.56 -18.90 7.73
CA VAL A 102 0.44 -17.86 7.88
C VAL A 102 -0.23 -16.61 8.44
N VAL A 103 0.27 -16.12 9.58
CA VAL A 103 -0.26 -14.93 10.24
C VAL A 103 0.77 -13.79 10.18
N PRO A 104 0.49 -12.68 9.47
CA PRO A 104 1.34 -11.49 9.53
C PRO A 104 1.22 -10.87 10.93
N LYS A 105 2.34 -10.69 11.64
CA LYS A 105 2.33 -10.05 12.96
C LYS A 105 2.16 -8.55 12.88
N VAL A 106 2.69 -7.92 11.82
CA VAL A 106 2.64 -6.46 11.63
C VAL A 106 2.12 -6.09 10.25
N LEU A 107 1.17 -5.17 10.21
CA LEU A 107 0.58 -4.61 9.00
C LEU A 107 0.93 -3.12 8.94
N VAL A 108 1.70 -2.70 7.93
CA VAL A 108 2.16 -1.31 7.77
C VAL A 108 1.41 -0.65 6.63
N TYR A 109 0.43 0.17 7.01
CA TYR A 109 -0.29 1.06 6.12
C TYR A 109 0.37 2.43 6.08
N GLY A 110 -0.01 3.22 5.09
CA GLY A 110 0.42 4.60 5.01
C GLY A 110 0.10 5.20 3.68
N ILE A 111 0.28 6.51 3.65
CA ILE A 111 0.12 7.32 2.45
C ILE A 111 1.38 7.17 1.59
N ALA A 112 1.27 7.39 0.29
CA ALA A 112 2.46 7.51 -0.53
C ALA A 112 3.39 8.59 0.07
N ARG A 113 4.69 8.26 0.20
CA ARG A 113 5.73 9.20 0.68
C ARG A 113 5.60 9.65 2.15
N SER A 114 4.82 8.95 2.98
CA SER A 114 4.72 9.21 4.44
C SER A 114 5.71 8.42 5.30
N GLY A 115 6.65 7.68 4.70
CA GLY A 115 7.68 6.93 5.46
C GLY A 115 7.35 5.46 5.74
N ALA A 116 6.29 4.88 5.17
CA ALA A 116 6.01 3.44 5.29
C ALA A 116 7.19 2.54 4.89
N THR A 117 7.95 2.90 3.85
CA THR A 117 9.16 2.17 3.43
C THR A 117 10.29 2.25 4.45
N LEU A 118 10.40 3.38 5.16
CA LEU A 118 11.36 3.54 6.25
C LEU A 118 10.98 2.66 7.45
N VAL A 119 9.69 2.63 7.82
CA VAL A 119 9.18 1.71 8.85
C VAL A 119 9.45 0.25 8.48
N ALA A 120 9.18 -0.15 7.23
CA ALA A 120 9.51 -1.50 6.76
C ALA A 120 11.03 -1.79 6.88
N SER A 121 11.88 -0.80 6.59
CA SER A 121 13.34 -0.93 6.72
C SER A 121 13.81 -1.08 8.17
N ILE A 122 13.14 -0.39 9.11
CA ILE A 122 13.36 -0.55 10.56
C ILE A 122 13.00 -1.98 10.98
N LEU A 123 11.84 -2.50 10.56
CA LEU A 123 11.41 -3.86 10.87
C LEU A 123 12.36 -4.93 10.30
N ARG A 124 12.95 -4.69 9.12
CA ARG A 124 13.94 -5.59 8.51
C ARG A 124 15.24 -5.72 9.30
N LYS A 125 15.54 -4.78 10.20
CA LYS A 125 16.73 -4.89 11.06
C LYS A 125 16.56 -5.94 12.16
N ILE A 126 15.34 -6.43 12.40
CA ILE A 126 15.10 -7.50 13.36
C ILE A 126 15.63 -8.83 12.79
N PRO A 127 16.54 -9.53 13.48
CA PRO A 127 17.10 -10.79 13.00
C PRO A 127 16.02 -11.81 12.65
N GLY A 128 16.10 -12.38 11.44
CA GLY A 128 15.15 -13.36 10.95
C GLY A 128 13.79 -12.80 10.51
N ALA A 129 13.55 -11.50 10.59
CA ALA A 129 12.30 -10.90 10.13
C ALA A 129 12.10 -11.03 8.62
N VAL A 130 10.88 -11.34 8.21
CA VAL A 130 10.43 -11.34 6.83
C VAL A 130 9.48 -10.17 6.63
N VAL A 131 9.90 -9.16 5.85
CA VAL A 131 9.11 -7.95 5.61
C VAL A 131 8.88 -7.77 4.12
N LEU A 132 7.66 -8.04 3.66
CA LEU A 132 7.30 -7.87 2.26
C LEU A 132 6.72 -6.47 2.05
N ALA A 133 7.39 -5.68 1.22
CA ALA A 133 6.99 -4.30 0.93
C ALA A 133 6.33 -4.21 -0.44
N GLU A 134 5.08 -3.77 -0.47
CA GLU A 134 4.26 -3.58 -1.66
C GLU A 134 4.08 -4.87 -2.50
N PRO A 135 3.53 -5.95 -1.92
CA PRO A 135 2.98 -7.04 -2.72
C PRO A 135 1.68 -6.55 -3.40
N ASP A 136 1.80 -6.04 -4.62
CA ASP A 136 0.73 -5.31 -5.33
C ASP A 136 -0.55 -6.11 -5.55
N VAL A 137 -0.52 -7.45 -5.50
CA VAL A 137 -1.76 -8.26 -5.46
C VAL A 137 -2.70 -7.85 -4.31
N LEU A 138 -2.15 -7.44 -3.17
CA LEU A 138 -2.94 -6.95 -2.03
C LEU A 138 -3.46 -5.53 -2.28
N ASP A 139 -2.79 -4.74 -3.12
CA ASP A 139 -3.30 -3.45 -3.59
C ASP A 139 -4.49 -3.62 -4.53
N ASP A 140 -4.46 -4.61 -5.43
CA ASP A 140 -5.59 -4.96 -6.27
C ASP A 140 -6.80 -5.39 -5.44
N LEU A 141 -6.59 -6.21 -4.39
CA LEU A 141 -7.64 -6.58 -3.44
C LEU A 141 -8.15 -5.39 -2.63
N ALA A 142 -7.30 -4.45 -2.25
CA ALA A 142 -7.71 -3.23 -1.56
C ALA A 142 -8.62 -2.34 -2.42
N ARG A 143 -8.40 -2.36 -3.74
CA ARG A 143 -9.15 -1.57 -4.73
C ARG A 143 -10.33 -2.29 -5.35
N MET A 144 -10.49 -3.59 -5.08
CA MET A 144 -11.61 -4.37 -5.59
C MET A 144 -12.92 -3.71 -5.14
N ALA A 145 -13.69 -3.21 -6.10
CA ALA A 145 -14.90 -2.44 -5.84
C ALA A 145 -15.91 -3.21 -4.97
N PRO A 146 -16.73 -2.53 -4.13
CA PRO A 146 -17.71 -3.17 -3.27
C PRO A 146 -18.78 -4.01 -4.00
N VAL A 147 -18.96 -3.77 -5.30
CA VAL A 147 -19.86 -4.57 -6.18
C VAL A 147 -19.36 -5.98 -6.39
N HIS A 148 -18.08 -6.25 -6.11
CA HIS A 148 -17.57 -7.61 -6.07
C HIS A 148 -17.93 -8.27 -4.74
N ASP A 149 -18.10 -9.59 -4.79
CA ASP A 149 -18.46 -10.41 -3.63
C ASP A 149 -17.43 -10.24 -2.49
N GLN A 150 -17.87 -9.72 -1.34
CA GLN A 150 -16.98 -9.52 -0.18
C GLN A 150 -16.39 -10.86 0.30
N ALA A 151 -17.12 -11.97 0.13
CA ALA A 151 -16.60 -13.29 0.46
C ALA A 151 -15.44 -13.69 -0.46
N ILE A 152 -15.54 -13.43 -1.77
CA ILE A 152 -14.43 -13.73 -2.70
C ILE A 152 -13.21 -12.88 -2.36
N ARG A 153 -13.41 -11.59 -2.06
CA ARG A 153 -12.33 -10.68 -1.68
C ARG A 153 -11.62 -11.16 -0.42
N ARG A 154 -12.36 -11.59 0.60
CA ARG A 154 -11.80 -12.14 1.84
C ARG A 154 -11.03 -13.43 1.58
N ASP A 155 -11.62 -14.38 0.86
CA ASP A 155 -11.01 -15.69 0.60
C ASP A 155 -9.74 -15.55 -0.28
N LEU A 156 -9.76 -14.67 -1.28
CA LEU A 156 -8.57 -14.34 -2.07
C LEU A 156 -7.50 -13.62 -1.24
N THR A 157 -7.90 -12.74 -0.32
CA THR A 157 -6.96 -12.07 0.59
C THR A 157 -6.23 -13.09 1.45
N ARG A 158 -6.96 -14.04 2.06
CA ARG A 158 -6.34 -15.12 2.82
C ARG A 158 -5.39 -15.93 1.93
N GLY A 159 -5.85 -16.42 0.78
CA GLY A 159 -5.03 -17.20 -0.14
C GLY A 159 -3.75 -16.47 -0.58
N CYS A 160 -3.82 -15.17 -0.86
CA CYS A 160 -2.65 -14.38 -1.22
C CYS A 160 -1.66 -14.23 -0.07
N VAL A 161 -2.13 -13.97 1.16
CA VAL A 161 -1.27 -13.85 2.35
C VAL A 161 -0.57 -15.18 2.65
N GLU A 162 -1.30 -16.31 2.55
CA GLU A 162 -0.72 -17.65 2.68
C GLU A 162 0.42 -17.87 1.68
N LEU A 163 0.17 -17.61 0.38
CA LEU A 163 1.16 -17.81 -0.67
C LEU A 163 2.38 -16.88 -0.51
N LEU A 164 2.16 -15.63 -0.08
CA LEU A 164 3.22 -14.64 0.13
C LEU A 164 4.10 -15.00 1.33
N GLY A 165 3.52 -15.50 2.42
CA GLY A 165 4.25 -15.77 3.66
C GLY A 165 4.69 -17.22 3.87
N ARG A 166 4.64 -18.09 2.86
CA ARG A 166 5.18 -19.47 2.93
C ARG A 166 6.61 -19.53 3.47
N GLY A 167 7.46 -18.58 3.09
CA GLY A 167 8.84 -18.46 3.59
C GLY A 167 8.97 -17.85 5.00
N ALA A 168 7.87 -17.42 5.60
CA ALA A 168 7.84 -16.70 6.86
C ALA A 168 7.30 -17.52 8.04
N ALA A 169 6.91 -18.78 7.84
CA ALA A 169 6.30 -19.63 8.87
C ALA A 169 7.19 -19.82 10.11
N SER A 170 8.52 -19.86 9.93
CA SER A 170 9.51 -19.94 11.02
C SER A 170 10.08 -18.58 11.44
N SER A 171 9.63 -17.49 10.82
CA SER A 171 10.15 -16.16 11.11
C SER A 171 9.62 -15.64 12.45
N PRO A 172 10.48 -15.02 13.29
CA PRO A 172 10.01 -14.33 14.49
C PRO A 172 9.09 -13.15 14.17
N LEU A 173 9.17 -12.60 12.95
CA LEU A 173 8.37 -11.46 12.52
C LEU A 173 8.05 -11.56 11.02
N PHE A 174 6.80 -11.88 10.69
CA PHE A 174 6.27 -11.66 9.35
C PHE A 174 5.51 -10.34 9.29
N ALA A 175 5.93 -9.41 8.44
CA ALA A 175 5.29 -8.12 8.26
C ALA A 175 4.96 -7.82 6.80
N LEU A 176 3.82 -7.15 6.58
CA LEU A 176 3.37 -6.70 5.28
C LEU A 176 3.31 -5.18 5.27
N LYS A 177 4.01 -4.54 4.34
CA LYS A 177 3.89 -3.11 4.07
C LYS A 177 3.10 -2.90 2.80
N PHE A 178 2.07 -2.06 2.85
CA PHE A 178 1.15 -1.83 1.74
C PHE A 178 1.49 -0.54 0.96
N ARG A 179 0.88 -0.38 -0.21
CA ARG A 179 0.81 0.90 -0.93
C ARG A 179 -0.21 1.84 -0.29
N GLY A 180 -0.29 3.08 -0.78
CA GLY A 180 -1.23 4.12 -0.35
C GLY A 180 -2.66 3.63 -0.20
N THR A 181 -3.13 2.86 -1.17
CA THR A 181 -4.50 2.32 -1.23
C THR A 181 -4.73 1.10 -0.35
N GLY A 182 -3.68 0.49 0.23
CA GLY A 182 -3.80 -0.76 0.97
C GLY A 182 -4.59 -0.66 2.28
N ILE A 183 -4.77 0.55 2.83
CA ILE A 183 -5.62 0.74 4.02
C ILE A 183 -7.07 0.30 3.78
N GLY A 184 -7.55 0.34 2.52
CA GLY A 184 -8.87 -0.18 2.18
C GLY A 184 -9.05 -1.70 2.41
N LEU A 185 -7.97 -2.43 2.71
CA LEU A 185 -8.00 -3.86 3.08
C LEU A 185 -7.94 -4.10 4.60
N ALA A 186 -7.86 -3.03 5.42
CA ALA A 186 -7.62 -3.16 6.86
C ALA A 186 -8.72 -3.93 7.61
N GLU A 187 -10.00 -3.72 7.28
CA GLU A 187 -11.11 -4.45 7.92
C GLU A 187 -11.06 -5.95 7.60
N VAL A 188 -10.80 -6.30 6.32
CA VAL A 188 -10.68 -7.70 5.87
C VAL A 188 -9.49 -8.37 6.58
N LEU A 189 -8.34 -7.70 6.64
CA LEU A 189 -7.15 -8.25 7.31
C LEU A 189 -7.35 -8.37 8.83
N ARG A 190 -8.10 -7.47 9.45
CA ARG A 190 -8.45 -7.56 10.88
C ARG A 190 -9.36 -8.74 11.18
N GLU A 191 -10.34 -9.01 10.31
CA GLU A 191 -11.22 -10.18 10.43
C GLU A 191 -10.41 -11.47 10.29
N LEU A 192 -9.51 -11.52 9.31
CA LEU A 192 -8.69 -12.69 9.02
C LEU A 192 -7.59 -12.93 10.07
N TYR A 193 -7.00 -11.86 10.59
CA TYR A 193 -5.82 -11.87 11.46
C TYR A 193 -6.00 -10.91 12.64
N PRO A 194 -6.88 -11.25 13.60
CA PRO A 194 -7.23 -10.34 14.70
C PRO A 194 -6.05 -10.00 15.62
N ASP A 195 -5.02 -10.85 15.65
CA ASP A 195 -3.81 -10.68 16.47
C ASP A 195 -2.73 -9.83 15.79
N SER A 196 -2.90 -9.48 14.51
CA SER A 196 -1.99 -8.60 13.80
C SER A 196 -2.01 -7.18 14.39
N ARG A 197 -0.83 -6.57 14.49
CA ARG A 197 -0.68 -5.17 14.94
C ARG A 197 -0.57 -4.25 13.73
N ALA A 198 -1.46 -3.26 13.65
CA ALA A 198 -1.49 -2.32 12.53
C ALA A 198 -0.75 -1.02 12.87
N LEU A 199 0.01 -0.53 11.91
CA LEU A 199 0.67 0.78 11.92
C LEU A 199 0.14 1.59 10.73
N PHE A 200 -0.08 2.89 10.92
CA PHE A 200 -0.41 3.83 9.84
C PHE A 200 0.60 4.97 9.82
N THR A 201 1.39 5.06 8.76
CA THR A 201 2.38 6.15 8.63
C THR A 201 1.75 7.41 8.05
N ILE A 202 1.92 8.52 8.76
CA ILE A 202 1.40 9.84 8.41
C ILE A 202 2.54 10.87 8.31
N ARG A 203 2.36 11.86 7.45
CA ARG A 203 3.29 12.96 7.20
C ARG A 203 2.47 14.20 6.81
N ASP A 204 2.99 15.39 7.05
CA ASP A 204 2.43 16.67 6.57
C ASP A 204 2.00 16.56 5.09
N ALA A 205 0.74 16.92 4.79
CA ALA A 205 0.16 16.70 3.47
C ALA A 205 0.85 17.54 2.39
N ALA A 206 1.33 18.73 2.73
CA ALA A 206 2.02 19.60 1.79
C ALA A 206 3.40 19.02 1.42
N ASP A 207 4.09 18.43 2.38
CA ASP A 207 5.37 17.75 2.16
C ASP A 207 5.19 16.42 1.41
N VAL A 208 4.10 15.69 1.64
CA VAL A 208 3.71 14.54 0.82
C VAL A 208 3.48 14.97 -0.63
N ALA A 209 2.61 15.96 -0.86
CA ALA A 209 2.30 16.45 -2.19
C ALA A 209 3.55 16.97 -2.91
N ALA A 210 4.40 17.74 -2.24
CA ALA A 210 5.69 18.17 -2.76
C ALA A 210 6.59 16.98 -3.11
N SER A 211 6.64 15.94 -2.25
CA SER A 211 7.42 14.72 -2.54
C SER A 211 6.89 13.93 -3.72
N CYS A 212 5.58 13.87 -3.89
CA CYS A 212 4.91 13.19 -4.99
C CYS A 212 5.19 13.91 -6.32
N LEU A 213 5.12 15.25 -6.33
CA LEU A 213 5.43 16.09 -7.49
C LEU A 213 6.88 15.96 -7.98
N ARG A 214 7.84 15.66 -7.08
CA ARG A 214 9.24 15.42 -7.49
C ARG A 214 9.42 14.13 -8.28
N LEU A 215 8.69 13.08 -7.90
CA LEU A 215 8.94 11.72 -8.40
C LEU A 215 8.04 11.36 -9.57
N TRP A 216 6.81 11.84 -9.56
CA TRP A 216 5.82 11.45 -10.55
C TRP A 216 5.76 12.44 -11.70
N ASP A 217 5.91 11.87 -12.90
CA ASP A 217 6.06 12.57 -14.15
C ASP A 217 4.90 13.52 -14.45
N GLN A 218 5.22 14.60 -15.17
CA GLN A 218 4.28 15.59 -15.69
C GLN A 218 3.16 14.96 -16.55
N ASP A 219 3.29 13.72 -17.01
CA ASP A 219 2.27 13.02 -17.79
C ASP A 219 1.09 12.48 -16.98
N ARG A 220 1.29 12.05 -15.72
CA ARG A 220 0.17 11.71 -14.81
C ARG A 220 -0.61 12.99 -14.46
N LEU A 221 0.14 14.08 -14.30
CA LEU A 221 -0.34 15.44 -14.10
C LEU A 221 -1.09 15.99 -15.31
N ARG A 222 -0.57 15.84 -16.53
CA ARG A 222 -1.24 16.23 -17.78
C ARG A 222 -2.51 15.45 -17.97
N ARG A 223 -2.55 14.15 -17.66
CA ARG A 223 -3.76 13.32 -17.76
C ARG A 223 -4.83 13.75 -16.76
N PHE A 224 -4.46 13.97 -15.49
CA PHE A 224 -5.39 14.42 -14.45
C PHE A 224 -5.90 15.86 -14.69
N THR A 225 -5.02 16.80 -15.05
CA THR A 225 -5.40 18.18 -15.34
C THR A 225 -6.19 18.30 -16.66
N SER A 226 -5.83 17.52 -17.69
CA SER A 226 -6.64 17.40 -18.92
C SER A 226 -7.99 16.76 -18.63
N PHE A 227 -8.06 15.82 -17.69
CA PHE A 227 -9.32 15.26 -17.21
C PHE A 227 -10.19 16.34 -16.54
N LEU A 228 -9.69 17.07 -15.55
CA LEU A 228 -10.43 18.16 -14.90
C LEU A 228 -10.86 19.25 -15.89
N ARG A 229 -10.02 19.57 -16.88
CA ARG A 229 -10.36 20.52 -17.97
C ARG A 229 -11.38 19.96 -18.95
N ARG A 230 -11.32 18.67 -19.32
CA ARG A 230 -12.33 17.98 -20.15
C ARG A 230 -13.67 17.82 -19.43
N ARG A 231 -13.69 17.85 -18.10
CA ARG A 231 -14.91 17.85 -17.29
C ARG A 231 -15.76 19.12 -17.46
N ARG A 232 -15.17 20.26 -17.87
CA ARG A 232 -15.94 21.42 -18.37
C ARG A 232 -16.62 21.13 -19.72
N ALA A 233 -16.20 20.11 -20.46
CA ALA A 233 -16.66 19.83 -21.82
C ALA A 233 -17.47 18.52 -21.98
N VAL A 234 -17.36 17.53 -21.07
CA VAL A 234 -18.01 16.22 -21.26
C VAL A 234 -18.64 15.70 -19.97
N ALA A 235 -19.96 15.83 -19.88
CA ALA A 235 -20.83 15.29 -18.84
C ALA A 235 -21.55 14.00 -19.29
N ARG A 236 -20.81 12.96 -19.71
CA ARG A 236 -21.44 11.75 -20.32
C ARG A 236 -20.85 10.39 -19.96
N ASP A 237 -20.27 10.21 -18.77
CA ASP A 237 -20.00 8.86 -18.28
C ASP A 237 -20.49 8.64 -16.84
N ARG A 238 -21.70 8.09 -16.70
CA ARG A 238 -22.49 8.09 -15.45
C ARG A 238 -21.92 7.18 -14.36
N ALA A 239 -21.31 6.04 -14.72
CA ALA A 239 -20.78 5.08 -13.74
C ALA A 239 -19.45 5.57 -13.13
N TRP A 240 -18.60 6.17 -13.96
CA TRP A 240 -17.34 6.76 -13.53
C TRP A 240 -17.55 8.06 -12.73
N LEU A 241 -18.46 8.93 -13.20
CA LEU A 241 -18.92 10.12 -12.46
C LEU A 241 -19.58 9.79 -11.11
N ALA A 242 -20.20 8.63 -10.93
CA ALA A 242 -20.79 8.25 -9.64
C ALA A 242 -19.72 7.95 -8.57
N SER A 243 -18.63 7.29 -8.95
CA SER A 243 -17.49 7.05 -8.04
C SER A 243 -16.74 8.34 -7.70
N GLU A 244 -16.55 9.25 -8.67
CA GLU A 244 -15.87 10.53 -8.45
C GLU A 244 -16.78 11.64 -7.88
N SER A 245 -18.11 11.55 -8.05
CA SER A 245 -19.04 12.49 -7.41
C SER A 245 -19.04 12.29 -5.90
N ALA A 246 -18.90 11.04 -5.42
CA ALA A 246 -18.72 10.78 -3.99
C ALA A 246 -17.40 11.40 -3.47
N GLU A 247 -16.33 11.35 -4.26
CA GLU A 247 -15.05 11.98 -3.92
C GLU A 247 -15.12 13.51 -3.96
N LEU A 248 -15.89 14.08 -4.90
CA LEU A 248 -16.19 15.51 -4.93
C LEU A 248 -17.17 15.96 -3.84
N ASP A 249 -18.11 15.11 -3.43
CA ASP A 249 -19.02 15.39 -2.32
C ASP A 249 -18.27 15.28 -0.99
N ARG A 250 -17.23 14.41 -0.90
CA ARG A 250 -16.23 14.46 0.19
C ARG A 250 -15.41 15.74 0.14
N ILE A 251 -14.94 16.15 -1.04
CA ILE A 251 -14.24 17.44 -1.23
C ILE A 251 -15.13 18.63 -0.84
N ARG A 252 -16.42 18.61 -1.17
CA ARG A 252 -17.41 19.61 -0.74
C ARG A 252 -17.71 19.53 0.76
N ALA A 253 -17.54 18.34 1.35
CA ALA A 253 -17.64 18.11 2.78
C ALA A 253 -16.36 18.48 3.56
N LEU A 254 -15.22 18.74 2.88
CA LEU A 254 -14.03 19.36 3.48
C LEU A 254 -14.41 20.80 3.86
N ARG A 255 -14.93 20.95 5.08
CA ARG A 255 -15.33 22.22 5.66
C ARG A 255 -14.10 23.12 5.78
N GLY A 256 -13.90 24.04 4.83
CA GLY A 256 -12.83 25.03 4.94
C GLY A 256 -12.21 25.52 3.63
N CYS A 257 -12.46 24.86 2.50
CA CYS A 257 -11.94 25.30 1.20
C CYS A 257 -13.01 25.32 0.10
N SER A 258 -12.99 26.35 -0.73
CA SER A 258 -13.77 26.41 -1.96
C SER A 258 -13.16 25.49 -3.03
N VAL A 259 -13.98 25.11 -4.02
CA VAL A 259 -13.49 24.36 -5.20
C VAL A 259 -12.39 25.16 -5.90
N ASP A 260 -12.50 26.48 -5.97
CA ASP A 260 -11.48 27.34 -6.58
C ASP A 260 -10.15 27.26 -5.82
N GLN A 261 -10.16 27.32 -4.49
CA GLN A 261 -8.96 27.15 -3.67
C GLN A 261 -8.30 25.79 -3.89
N LEU A 262 -9.10 24.71 -4.00
CA LEU A 262 -8.55 23.38 -4.30
C LEU A 262 -7.95 23.28 -5.70
N LEU A 263 -8.51 23.98 -6.68
CA LEU A 263 -7.97 24.03 -8.02
C LEU A 263 -6.61 24.77 -8.08
N GLU A 264 -6.32 25.67 -7.14
CA GLU A 264 -4.99 26.33 -7.00
C GLU A 264 -3.87 25.34 -6.66
N LEU A 265 -4.20 24.18 -6.07
CA LEU A 265 -3.25 23.10 -5.85
C LEU A 265 -2.76 22.48 -7.16
N GLU A 266 -3.52 22.63 -8.25
CA GLU A 266 -3.18 22.15 -9.60
C GLU A 266 -2.67 20.69 -9.57
N ALA A 267 -1.36 20.54 -9.80
CA ALA A 267 -0.63 19.30 -9.85
C ALA A 267 -0.59 18.57 -8.50
N ALA A 268 -0.67 19.30 -7.39
CA ALA A 268 -0.68 18.76 -6.05
C ALA A 268 -2.03 18.14 -5.65
N LEU A 269 -3.13 18.56 -6.29
CA LEU A 269 -4.48 18.19 -5.89
C LEU A 269 -4.70 16.67 -5.77
N PRO A 270 -4.34 15.82 -6.76
CA PRO A 270 -4.50 14.36 -6.62
C PRO A 270 -3.85 13.78 -5.37
N TYR A 271 -2.68 14.30 -5.00
CA TYR A 271 -1.90 13.76 -3.89
C TYR A 271 -2.46 14.21 -2.54
N VAL A 272 -3.02 15.42 -2.49
CA VAL A 272 -3.75 15.90 -1.31
C VAL A 272 -5.04 15.10 -1.15
N LEU A 273 -5.77 14.80 -2.23
CA LEU A 273 -6.97 13.96 -2.17
C LEU A 273 -6.67 12.52 -1.74
N GLU A 274 -5.61 11.91 -2.28
CA GLU A 274 -5.17 10.57 -1.86
C GLU A 274 -4.73 10.56 -0.39
N TRP A 275 -4.04 11.61 0.07
CA TRP A 275 -3.69 11.80 1.48
C TRP A 275 -4.94 11.87 2.35
N LEU A 276 -5.93 12.69 1.97
CA LEU A 276 -7.17 12.86 2.72
C LEU A 276 -7.95 11.56 2.83
N ALA A 277 -8.17 10.86 1.71
CA ALA A 277 -8.93 9.63 1.69
C ALA A 277 -8.31 8.56 2.61
N ALA A 278 -6.98 8.48 2.66
CA ALA A 278 -6.27 7.56 3.53
C ALA A 278 -6.35 7.96 5.02
N VAL A 279 -6.27 9.25 5.34
CA VAL A 279 -6.41 9.75 6.72
C VAL A 279 -7.85 9.57 7.23
N GLU A 280 -8.85 9.88 6.41
CA GLU A 280 -10.26 9.64 6.74
C GLU A 280 -10.53 8.16 7.01
N GLU A 281 -9.97 7.26 6.20
CA GLU A 281 -10.11 5.82 6.41
C GLU A 281 -9.41 5.36 7.69
N TYR A 282 -8.21 5.89 7.98
CA TYR A 282 -7.52 5.64 9.25
C TYR A 282 -8.36 6.06 10.46
N GLU A 283 -8.94 7.26 10.42
CA GLU A 283 -9.80 7.76 11.49
C GLU A 283 -11.06 6.92 11.65
N ARG A 284 -11.73 6.60 10.55
CA ARG A 284 -12.91 5.73 10.55
C ARG A 284 -12.62 4.38 11.21
N LEU A 285 -11.45 3.79 10.93
CA LEU A 285 -11.01 2.55 11.56
C LEU A 285 -10.75 2.74 13.07
N ARG A 286 -10.09 3.85 13.45
CA ARG A 286 -9.82 4.19 14.86
C ARG A 286 -11.11 4.39 15.66
N GLU A 287 -12.08 5.12 15.12
CA GLU A 287 -13.40 5.34 15.72
C GLU A 287 -14.18 4.04 15.91
N ARG A 288 -14.00 3.07 15.01
CA ARG A 288 -14.56 1.70 15.14
C ARG A 288 -13.76 0.79 16.08
N GLY A 289 -12.73 1.30 16.77
CA GLY A 289 -11.93 0.55 17.72
C GLY A 289 -10.90 -0.38 17.09
N HIS A 290 -10.47 -0.12 15.85
CA HIS A 290 -9.35 -0.86 15.27
C HIS A 290 -8.03 -0.43 15.95
N PRO A 291 -7.19 -1.37 16.43
CA PRO A 291 -5.92 -1.10 17.09
C PRO A 291 -4.84 -0.77 16.06
N ILE A 292 -4.95 0.42 15.47
CA ILE A 292 -4.01 0.95 14.47
C ILE A 292 -3.27 2.18 15.04
N ALA A 293 -1.97 2.03 15.26
CA ALA A 293 -1.15 3.11 15.78
C ALA A 293 -0.66 4.02 14.65
N ALA A 294 -0.83 5.33 14.80
CA ALA A 294 -0.23 6.29 13.88
C ALA A 294 1.29 6.35 14.09
N VAL A 295 2.05 6.55 13.02
CA VAL A 295 3.50 6.78 13.07
C VAL A 295 3.77 8.05 12.30
N SER A 296 4.08 9.15 13.00
CA SER A 296 4.47 10.41 12.36
C SER A 296 5.88 10.29 11.79
N TYR A 297 6.01 10.60 10.51
CA TYR A 297 7.29 10.71 9.84
C TYR A 297 8.21 11.74 10.50
N GLU A 298 7.66 12.90 10.86
CA GLU A 298 8.39 14.00 11.47
C GLU A 298 8.98 13.60 12.82
N ARG A 299 8.18 12.94 13.68
CA ARG A 299 8.68 12.42 14.97
C ARG A 299 9.68 11.29 14.77
N LEU A 300 9.46 10.40 13.80
CA LEU A 300 10.42 9.34 13.48
C LEU A 300 11.77 9.91 13.05
N CYS A 301 11.79 11.05 12.35
CA CYS A 301 13.03 11.74 12.00
C CYS A 301 13.64 12.52 13.17
N ALA A 302 12.84 13.21 13.99
CA ALA A 302 13.33 14.05 15.09
C ALA A 302 13.77 13.24 16.33
N GLU A 303 13.01 12.21 16.66
CA GLU A 303 13.18 11.36 17.85
C GLU A 303 13.17 9.86 17.47
N PRO A 304 14.13 9.41 16.66
CA PRO A 304 14.08 8.08 16.06
C PRO A 304 14.06 6.94 17.07
N LYS A 305 14.94 6.98 18.08
CA LYS A 305 15.04 5.93 19.09
C LYS A 305 13.73 5.78 19.89
N ALA A 306 13.15 6.90 20.33
CA ALA A 306 11.89 6.90 21.08
C ALA A 306 10.73 6.43 20.22
N THR A 307 10.62 6.92 18.98
CA THR A 307 9.55 6.52 18.06
C THR A 307 9.63 5.03 17.71
N ILE A 308 10.84 4.49 17.46
CA ILE A 308 11.05 3.06 17.21
C ILE A 308 10.67 2.22 18.43
N ALA A 309 11.04 2.65 19.63
CA ALA A 309 10.65 1.96 20.87
C ALA A 309 9.12 1.90 21.01
N SER A 310 8.40 2.98 20.72
CA SER A 310 6.93 2.98 20.73
C SER A 310 6.33 2.05 19.67
N ILE A 311 6.91 2.00 18.47
CA ILE A 311 6.49 1.05 17.42
C ILE A 311 6.66 -0.39 17.91
N PHE A 312 7.83 -0.72 18.49
CA PHE A 312 8.11 -2.08 18.97
C PHE A 312 7.20 -2.48 20.13
N ALA A 313 6.97 -1.56 21.07
CA ALA A 313 6.03 -1.79 22.16
C ALA A 313 4.60 -2.08 21.65
N HIS A 314 4.08 -1.26 20.73
CA HIS A 314 2.75 -1.48 20.12
C HIS A 314 2.67 -2.81 19.36
N CYS A 315 3.74 -3.16 18.64
CA CYS A 315 3.82 -4.38 17.86
C CYS A 315 4.18 -5.63 18.68
N ALA A 316 4.39 -5.50 20.00
CA ALA A 316 4.88 -6.56 20.87
C ALA A 316 6.18 -7.23 20.35
N ILE A 317 7.10 -6.41 19.83
CA ILE A 317 8.39 -6.84 19.31
C ILE A 317 9.44 -6.72 20.43
N ASP A 318 10.06 -7.84 20.78
CA ASP A 318 11.19 -7.88 21.70
C ASP A 318 12.51 -7.68 20.93
N ALA A 319 12.85 -6.42 20.66
CA ALA A 319 14.09 -6.03 19.99
C ALA A 319 14.61 -4.67 20.46
N SER A 320 15.92 -4.45 20.34
CA SER A 320 16.53 -3.16 20.65
C SER A 320 16.24 -2.13 19.55
N GLY A 321 15.65 -1.00 19.94
CA GLY A 321 15.43 0.13 19.03
C GLY A 321 16.72 0.78 18.52
N GLU A 322 17.86 0.57 19.20
CA GLU A 322 19.14 1.15 18.79
C GLU A 322 19.71 0.49 17.52
N MET A 323 19.66 -0.85 17.46
CA MET A 323 20.05 -1.59 16.25
C MET A 323 19.14 -1.21 15.07
N ALA A 324 17.84 -1.07 15.32
CA ALA A 324 16.88 -0.74 14.26
C ALA A 324 17.00 0.71 13.77
N ALA A 325 17.44 1.64 14.65
CA ALA A 325 17.70 3.03 14.28
C ALA A 325 18.82 3.17 13.21
N THR A 326 19.71 2.18 13.06
CA THR A 326 20.70 2.18 11.98
C THR A 326 20.05 2.22 10.58
N ALA A 327 18.79 1.79 10.42
CA ALA A 327 18.06 1.87 9.16
C ALA A 327 17.84 3.32 8.67
N LEU A 328 17.89 4.31 9.56
CA LEU A 328 17.70 5.73 9.22
C LEU A 328 18.90 6.34 8.48
N GLY A 329 20.09 5.75 8.64
CA GLY A 329 21.31 6.18 7.95
C GLY A 329 21.44 5.62 6.53
N VAL A 330 20.54 4.73 6.12
CA VAL A 330 20.55 4.08 4.80
C VAL A 330 19.36 4.57 3.99
N ASP A 331 19.59 4.95 2.73
CA ASP A 331 18.47 5.26 1.84
C ASP A 331 17.66 3.99 1.60
N SER A 332 16.46 3.92 2.18
CA SER A 332 15.54 2.78 2.03
C SER A 332 15.13 2.47 0.59
N GLN A 333 15.43 3.36 -0.36
CA GLN A 333 15.17 3.20 -1.79
C GLN A 333 16.47 3.16 -2.62
N GLU A 334 17.63 3.00 -1.98
CA GLU A 334 18.92 2.87 -2.64
C GLU A 334 18.88 1.74 -3.69
N GLY A 335 19.53 1.97 -4.84
CA GLY A 335 19.54 1.01 -5.95
C GLY A 335 18.26 0.92 -6.80
N THR A 336 17.14 1.53 -6.38
CA THR A 336 15.90 1.57 -7.18
C THR A 336 15.98 2.59 -8.33
N GLU A 337 15.14 2.46 -9.36
CA GLU A 337 14.99 3.52 -10.37
C GLU A 337 14.56 4.86 -9.76
N LEU A 338 13.89 4.83 -8.60
CA LEU A 338 13.41 6.01 -7.90
C LEU A 338 14.54 6.83 -7.28
N SER A 339 15.58 6.18 -6.74
CA SER A 339 16.74 6.89 -6.20
C SER A 339 17.59 7.52 -7.29
N ARG A 340 17.58 6.94 -8.51
CA ARG A 340 18.30 7.47 -9.68
C ARG A 340 17.63 8.71 -10.29
N ARG A 341 16.30 8.79 -10.26
CA ARG A 341 15.53 9.98 -10.69
C ARG A 341 15.50 11.06 -9.60
N ARG A 342 16.65 11.66 -9.25
CA ARG A 342 16.68 12.87 -8.42
C ARG A 342 16.27 14.09 -9.25
N ALA A 343 14.96 14.32 -9.35
CA ALA A 343 14.46 15.61 -9.82
C ALA A 343 14.79 16.71 -8.79
N GLY A 344 14.99 17.95 -9.25
CA GLY A 344 15.27 19.10 -8.39
C GLY A 344 14.22 19.33 -7.29
N ALA A 345 14.54 20.20 -6.32
CA ALA A 345 13.65 20.48 -5.21
C ALA A 345 12.34 21.12 -5.69
N VAL A 346 11.26 20.32 -5.74
CA VAL A 346 9.89 20.84 -5.84
C VAL A 346 9.39 21.12 -4.43
N THR A 347 9.13 22.39 -4.16
CA THR A 347 8.44 22.87 -2.95
C THR A 347 7.14 23.54 -3.36
N LEU A 348 6.05 23.24 -2.64
CA LEU A 348 4.85 24.05 -2.76
C LEU A 348 5.13 25.46 -2.24
N ASP A 349 4.70 26.47 -2.99
CA ASP A 349 4.74 27.86 -2.57
C ASP A 349 3.85 28.10 -1.33
N HIS A 350 4.00 29.28 -0.72
CA HIS A 350 3.30 29.61 0.52
C HIS A 350 1.78 29.55 0.37
N GLY A 351 1.23 30.05 -0.74
CA GLY A 351 -0.22 30.06 -0.99
C GLY A 351 -0.77 28.64 -1.08
N ARG A 352 -0.13 27.77 -1.87
CA ARG A 352 -0.53 26.36 -1.96
C ARG A 352 -0.41 25.62 -0.64
N ARG A 353 0.64 25.88 0.15
CA ARG A 353 0.77 25.32 1.51
C ARG A 353 -0.36 25.78 2.42
N GLN A 354 -0.81 27.03 2.32
CA GLN A 354 -1.96 27.51 3.09
C GLN A 354 -3.26 26.79 2.69
N VAL A 355 -3.48 26.54 1.41
CA VAL A 355 -4.64 25.76 0.95
C VAL A 355 -4.60 24.34 1.52
N VAL A 356 -3.45 23.66 1.46
CA VAL A 356 -3.32 22.31 2.05
C VAL A 356 -3.59 22.33 3.55
N ARG A 357 -3.08 23.33 4.28
CA ARG A 357 -3.35 23.48 5.72
C ARG A 357 -4.81 23.77 6.04
N ALA A 358 -5.49 24.56 5.20
CA ALA A 358 -6.92 24.83 5.36
C ALA A 358 -7.75 23.55 5.15
N VAL A 359 -7.33 22.71 4.19
CA VAL A 359 -7.89 21.37 3.98
C VAL A 359 -7.66 20.48 5.21
N GLU A 360 -6.44 20.41 5.74
CA GLU A 360 -6.12 19.66 6.96
C GLU A 360 -6.91 20.17 8.18
N ALA A 361 -7.02 21.48 8.35
CA ALA A 361 -7.76 22.10 9.45
C ALA A 361 -9.25 21.78 9.39
N GLY A 362 -9.82 21.61 8.20
CA GLY A 362 -11.19 21.13 8.01
C GLY A 362 -11.44 19.72 8.56
N LEU A 363 -10.37 18.94 8.79
CA LEU A 363 -10.43 17.60 9.39
C LEU A 363 -10.24 17.61 10.91
N ALA A 364 -9.88 18.75 11.53
CA ALA A 364 -9.74 18.84 12.98
C ALA A 364 -10.99 18.35 13.76
N PRO A 365 -12.24 18.57 13.29
CA PRO A 365 -13.43 17.99 13.92
C PRO A 365 -13.51 16.46 13.88
N LEU A 366 -12.76 15.80 12.98
CA LEU A 366 -12.68 14.34 12.87
C LEU A 366 -11.62 13.73 13.80
N GLY A 367 -11.02 14.54 14.68
CA GLY A 367 -10.00 14.07 15.63
C GLY A 367 -8.68 13.65 14.97
N VAL A 368 -8.46 14.04 13.70
CA VAL A 368 -7.19 13.86 13.01
C VAL A 368 -6.11 14.54 13.84
N PRO A 369 -5.05 13.83 14.28
CA PRO A 369 -3.97 14.44 15.02
C PRO A 369 -3.38 15.59 14.21
N SER A 370 -3.55 16.82 14.69
CA SER A 370 -2.81 17.98 14.23
C SER A 370 -1.36 17.82 14.66
N GLY A 371 -0.63 17.01 13.89
CA GLY A 371 0.68 16.51 14.25
C GLY A 371 0.61 15.35 15.26
N VAL A 372 1.47 14.36 15.04
CA VAL A 372 2.16 13.57 16.07
C VAL A 372 1.28 13.00 17.20
N LEU A 373 1.05 11.68 17.16
CA LEU A 373 0.66 10.82 18.30
C LEU A 373 0.43 11.56 19.63
N ALA A 374 -0.82 11.95 19.91
CA ALA A 374 -1.25 12.02 21.30
C ALA A 374 -1.25 10.57 21.80
N GLU A 375 -0.49 10.31 22.87
CA GLU A 375 -0.42 9.02 23.53
C GLU A 375 -1.84 8.48 23.75
N SER A 376 -2.18 7.37 23.09
CA SER A 376 -3.34 6.60 23.48
C SER A 376 -2.99 5.88 24.78
N SER A 377 -3.10 6.57 25.91
CA SER A 377 -3.22 5.87 27.20
C SER A 377 -4.43 4.94 27.08
N PRO A 378 -4.30 3.64 27.41
CA PRO A 378 -5.46 2.78 27.50
C PRO A 378 -6.40 3.43 28.50
N LYS A 379 -7.65 3.69 28.09
CA LYS A 379 -8.72 3.93 29.05
C LYS A 379 -8.75 2.70 29.94
N THR A 380 -8.24 2.83 31.16
CA THR A 380 -8.53 1.89 32.24
C THR A 380 -10.04 1.88 32.36
N THR A 381 -10.66 0.83 31.86
CA THR A 381 -12.00 0.46 32.24
C THR A 381 -11.89 0.06 33.70
N ASP A 382 -12.31 0.95 34.60
CA ASP A 382 -12.52 0.61 35.99
C ASP A 382 -13.50 -0.57 36.06
N LEU A 383 -13.05 -1.65 36.70
CA LEU A 383 -13.89 -2.74 37.19
C LEU A 383 -14.51 -2.35 38.52
#